data_AF-A0A1G8WBG6-F1
#
_entry.id   AF-A0A1G8WBG6-F1
#
_cell.length_a   1.000
_cell.length_b   1.000
_cell.length_c   1.000
_cell.angle_alpha   90.00
_cell.angle_beta   90.00
_cell.angle_gamma   90.00
#
_symmetry.space_group_name_H-M   'P 1'
#
loop_
_entity.id
_entity.type
_entity.pdbx_description
1 polymer ?
#
loop_
_entity_poly.entity_id
_entity_poly.type
_entity_poly.pdbx_seq_one_letter_code
_entity_poly.pdbx_strand_id
1 'polypeptide(L)' 'MNKENPVDTNIVLRKLKISLNANTDIQLAELLNVKPNTISTWKKRNSLDFNAVISICHTHGIDLNELFYNDGNHLTSNHS' A
#
# COMPACT_ATOMS: atom_id res chain seq x y z
N MET A 1 -19.04 -19.86 -0.63
CA MET A 1 -18.70 -18.69 0.22
C MET A 1 -17.29 -18.26 -0.13
N ASN A 2 -17.14 -17.33 -1.08
CA ASN A 2 -15.83 -16.77 -1.39
C ASN A 2 -15.43 -15.91 -0.20
N LYS A 3 -14.45 -16.37 0.58
CA LYS A 3 -13.83 -15.54 1.62
C LYS A 3 -13.04 -14.49 0.87
N GLU A 4 -13.68 -13.35 0.62
CA GLU A 4 -13.03 -12.13 0.17
C GLU A 4 -11.90 -11.89 1.19
N ASN A 5 -10.65 -12.13 0.81
CA ASN A 5 -9.53 -11.91 1.70
C ASN A 5 -9.49 -10.39 1.94
N PRO A 6 -9.87 -9.89 3.13
CA PRO A 6 -9.92 -8.46 3.34
C PRO A 6 -8.50 -7.94 3.16
N VAL A 7 -8.32 -7.05 2.19
CA VAL A 7 -7.04 -6.42 1.94
C VAL A 7 -6.63 -5.72 3.23
N ASP A 8 -5.57 -6.23 3.87
CA ASP A 8 -5.05 -5.62 5.09
C ASP A 8 -4.46 -4.27 4.76
N THR A 9 -5.04 -3.21 5.33
CA THR A 9 -4.58 -1.83 5.10
C THR A 9 -3.10 -1.67 5.47
N ASN A 10 -2.64 -2.36 6.52
CA ASN A 10 -1.24 -2.34 6.92
C ASN A 10 -0.30 -2.96 5.86
N ILE A 11 -0.74 -4.00 5.16
CA ILE A 11 0.04 -4.65 4.09
C ILE A 11 0.15 -3.71 2.89
N VAL A 12 -0.96 -3.10 2.47
CA VAL A 12 -0.98 -2.13 1.37
C VAL A 12 -0.10 -0.93 1.67
N LEU A 13 -0.22 -0.33 2.87
CA LEU A 13 0.62 0.81 3.28
C LEU A 13 2.11 0.43 3.36
N ARG A 14 2.43 -0.81 3.73
CA ARG A 14 3.81 -1.29 3.74
C ARG A 14 4.36 -1.45 2.31
N LYS A 15 3.60 -2.05 1.40
CA LYS A 15 3.96 -2.19 -0.02
C LYS A 15 4.13 -0.82 -0.67
N LEU A 16 3.20 0.11 -0.44
CA LEU A 16 3.30 1.52 -0.86
C LEU A 16 4.59 2.16 -0.37
N LYS A 17 4.95 1.97 0.90
CA LYS A 17 6.21 2.50 1.46
C LYS A 17 7.43 1.95 0.74
N ILE A 18 7.45 0.66 0.41
CA ILE A 18 8.55 0.04 -0.33
C ILE A 18 8.61 0.63 -1.76
N SER A 19 7.49 0.68 -2.47
CA SER A 19 7.43 1.21 -3.84
C SER A 19 7.78 2.70 -3.93
N LEU A 20 7.40 3.48 -2.92
CA LEU A 20 7.68 4.92 -2.82
C LEU A 20 9.01 5.22 -2.10
N ASN A 21 9.77 4.21 -1.70
CA ASN A 21 11.01 4.33 -0.95
C ASN A 21 10.88 5.16 0.35
N ALA A 22 9.70 5.13 0.96
CA ALA A 22 9.35 5.85 2.18
C ALA A 22 9.58 5.00 3.43
N ASN A 23 10.28 5.54 4.41
CA ASN A 23 10.66 4.80 5.62
C ASN A 23 9.68 5.00 6.78
N THR A 24 8.95 6.11 6.78
CA THR A 24 8.06 6.51 7.87
C THR A 24 6.64 6.73 7.36
N ASP A 25 5.66 6.60 8.26
CA ASP A 25 4.27 6.93 7.95
C ASP A 25 4.09 8.42 7.63
N ILE A 26 4.96 9.28 8.16
CA ILE A 26 4.98 10.71 7.89
C ILE A 26 5.40 10.96 6.44
N GLN A 27 6.53 10.37 5.99
CA GLN A 27 6.96 10.47 4.59
C GLN A 27 5.91 9.92 3.64
N LEU A 28 5.30 8.78 3.97
CA LEU A 28 4.22 8.22 3.17
C LEU A 28 3.03 9.19 3.08
N ALA A 29 2.67 9.85 4.18
CA ALA A 29 1.60 10.83 4.21
C ALA A 29 1.91 12.05 3.33
N GLU A 30 3.15 12.55 3.38
CA GLU A 30 3.61 13.66 2.53
C GLU A 30 3.54 13.28 1.04
N LEU A 31 3.98 12.08 0.66
CA LEU A 31 3.92 11.58 -0.71
C LEU A 31 2.48 11.40 -1.20
N LEU A 32 1.60 10.87 -0.34
CA LEU A 32 0.17 10.74 -0.62
C LEU A 32 -0.59 12.07 -0.54
N ASN A 33 0.07 13.16 -0.15
CA ASN A 33 -0.54 14.47 0.09
C ASN A 33 -1.71 14.40 1.10
N VAL A 34 -1.54 13.60 2.16
CA VAL A 34 -2.49 13.46 3.26
C VAL A 34 -1.83 13.83 4.59
N LYS A 35 -2.65 14.07 5.61
CA LYS A 35 -2.13 14.33 6.96
C LYS A 35 -1.58 13.03 7.57
N PRO A 36 -0.48 13.06 8.35
CA PRO A 36 0.03 11.86 9.06
C PRO A 36 -1.00 11.18 9.96
N ASN A 37 -1.91 11.96 10.56
CA ASN A 37 -3.02 11.45 11.36
C ASN A 37 -4.01 10.60 10.54
N THR A 38 -4.11 10.87 9.25
CA THR A 38 -4.96 10.10 8.32
C THR A 38 -4.42 8.68 8.18
N ILE A 39 -3.11 8.50 8.00
CA ILE A 39 -2.48 7.17 7.93
C ILE A 39 -2.75 6.35 9.19
N SER A 40 -2.60 6.97 10.37
CA SER A 40 -2.93 6.31 11.65
C SER A 40 -4.41 5.91 11.74
N THR A 41 -5.30 6.75 11.21
CA THR A 41 -6.75 6.48 11.19
C THR A 41 -7.07 5.32 10.25
N TRP A 42 -6.44 5.28 9.07
CA TRP A 42 -6.63 4.19 8.11
C TRP A 42 -6.24 2.84 8.68
N LYS A 43 -5.07 2.77 9.34
CA LYS A 43 -4.60 1.56 10.03
C LYS A 43 -5.57 1.09 11.11
N LYS A 44 -6.07 2.02 11.95
CA LYS A 44 -7.01 1.69 13.05
C LYS A 44 -8.37 1.22 12.55
N ARG A 45 -8.87 1.81 11.47
CA ARG A 45 -10.19 1.48 10.91
C ARG A 45 -10.15 0.35 9.89
N ASN A 46 -8.95 -0.15 9.58
CA ASN A 46 -8.69 -1.06 8.47
C ASN A 46 -9.38 -0.62 7.17
N SER A 47 -9.31 0.67 6.89
CA SER A 47 -9.98 1.32 5.76
C SER A 47 -9.04 2.37 5.20
N LEU A 48 -8.76 2.29 3.89
CA LEU A 48 -7.88 3.22 3.19
C LEU A 48 -8.67 4.01 2.15
N ASP A 49 -8.18 5.21 1.83
CA ASP A 49 -8.67 5.94 0.68
C ASP A 49 -8.05 5.35 -0.59
N PHE A 50 -8.77 4.41 -1.20
CA PHE A 50 -8.34 3.76 -2.44
C PHE A 50 -8.11 4.77 -3.56
N ASN A 51 -8.86 5.89 -3.62
CA ASN A 51 -8.66 6.90 -4.66
C ASN A 51 -7.30 7.60 -4.48
N ALA A 52 -6.96 8.00 -3.25
CA ALA A 52 -5.66 8.60 -2.97
C ALA A 52 -4.50 7.65 -3.29
N VAL A 53 -4.64 6.37 -2.91
CA VAL A 53 -3.65 5.34 -3.19
C VAL A 53 -3.51 5.09 -4.69
N ILE A 54 -4.60 4.88 -5.42
CA ILE A 54 -4.56 4.62 -6.86
C ILE A 54 -3.98 5.84 -7.60
N SER A 55 -4.33 7.06 -7.19
CA SER A 55 -3.80 8.28 -7.80
C SER A 55 -2.29 8.38 -7.65
N ILE A 56 -1.73 8.10 -6.47
CA ILE A 56 -0.27 8.13 -6.28
C ILE A 56 0.41 7.00 -7.07
N CYS A 57 -0.21 5.83 -7.12
CA CYS A 57 0.33 4.70 -7.86
C CYS A 57 0.39 5.00 -9.35
N HIS A 58 -0.67 5.57 -9.91
CA HIS A 58 -0.68 6.00 -11.30
C HIS A 58 0.39 7.08 -11.57
N THR A 59 0.55 8.03 -10.65
CA THR A 59 1.55 9.11 -10.77
C THR A 59 2.99 8.58 -10.74
N HIS A 60 3.27 7.59 -9.89
CA HIS A 60 4.60 7.00 -9.72
C HIS A 60 4.85 5.75 -10.59
N GLY A 61 3.86 5.30 -11.37
CA GLY A 61 3.95 4.07 -12.15
C GLY A 61 4.01 2.79 -11.30
N ILE A 62 3.38 2.79 -10.13
CA ILE A 62 3.34 1.63 -9.23
C ILE A 62 2.23 0.68 -9.66
N ASP A 63 2.55 -0.60 -9.79
CA ASP A 63 1.59 -1.65 -10.14
C ASP A 63 0.62 -1.90 -8.97
N LEU A 64 -0.68 -1.83 -9.25
CA LEU A 64 -1.72 -2.07 -8.25
C LEU A 64 -1.80 -3.54 -7.85
N ASN A 65 -1.45 -4.48 -8.73
CA ASN A 65 -1.34 -5.89 -8.37
C ASN A 65 -0.22 -6.06 -7.33
N GLU A 66 0.92 -5.40 -7.48
CA GLU A 66 1.97 -5.45 -6.45
C GLU A 66 1.49 -4.97 -5.08
N LEU A 67 0.47 -4.10 -5.03
CA LEU A 67 -0.13 -3.58 -3.80
C LEU A 67 -1.23 -4.46 -3.20
N PHE A 68 -2.19 -4.86 -4.03
CA PHE A 68 -3.43 -5.51 -3.62
C PHE A 68 -3.42 -7.03 -3.82
N TYR A 69 -2.58 -7.51 -4.73
CA TYR A 69 -2.40 -8.93 -4.95
C TYR A 69 -1.49 -9.49 -3.87
N ASN A 70 -2.10 -10.29 -2.99
CA ASN A 70 -1.39 -11.11 -2.03
C ASN A 70 -1.25 -12.51 -2.63
N ASP A 71 -0.47 -12.65 -3.68
CA ASP A 71 0.02 -13.98 -4.02
C ASP A 71 1.02 -14.36 -2.93
N GLY A 72 0.81 -15.49 -2.28
CA GLY A 72 1.76 -16.04 -1.31
C GLY A 72 3.09 -16.47 -1.94
N ASN A 73 3.45 -15.93 -3.10
CA ASN A 73 4.53 -16.38 -3.95
C ASN A 73 5.37 -15.24 -4.52
N HIS A 74 5.79 -14.29 -3.69
CA HIS A 74 7.01 -13.51 -3.97
C HIS A 74 8.20 -14.16 -3.27
N LEU A 75 8.43 -15.44 -3.58
CA LEU A 75 9.72 -16.09 -3.41
C LEU A 75 10.17 -16.52 -4.80
N THR A 76 11.44 -16.28 -5.11
CA THR A 76 12.17 -16.63 -6.34
C THR A 76 12.08 -15.61 -7.49
N SER A 77 12.85 -14.53 -7.36
CA SER A 77 13.71 -14.18 -8.49
C SER A 77 15.10 -14.72 -8.15
N ASN A 78 15.39 -15.90 -8.71
CA ASN A 78 16.75 -16.44 -8.81
C ASN A 78 17.62 -15.38 -9.48
N HIS A 79 18.54 -14.78 -8.73
CA HIS A 79 19.70 -14.15 -9.35
C HIS A 79 20.58 -15.28 -9.89
N SER A 80 20.84 -15.21 -11.20
CA SER A 80 21.61 -16.19 -12.00
C SER A 80 23.09 -16.20 -11.66
#